data_AF-A0AAV4HT02-F1
#
_entry.id   AF-A0AAV4HT02-F1
#
_cell.length_a   1.000
_cell.length_b   1.000
_cell.length_c   1.000
_cell.angle_alpha   90.00
_cell.angle_beta   90.00
_cell.angle_gamma   90.00
#
_symmetry.space_group_name_H-M   'P 1'
#
loop_
_entity.id
_entity.type
_entity.pdbx_description
1 polymer ?
#
loop_
_entity_poly.entity_id
_entity_poly.type
_entity_poly.pdbx_seq_one_letter_code
_entity_poly.pdbx_strand_id
1 'polypeptide(L)'
;MWCYRRLLKVSWTEQKNNKEIIQMADVGERLLQQLIKREVGNAGRIMRGSSGPLLQISLKGKIEGKRGQRRPRRNWMDDVKEWSGSKSYRDSQLNAENREE
;
A
#
# COMPACT_ATOMS: atom_id res chain seq x y z
N MET A 1 19.51 -4.61 -5.07
CA MET A 1 19.99 -4.42 -6.47
C MET A 1 21.21 -5.21 -6.81
N TRP A 2 22.17 -5.33 -5.90
CA TRP A 2 23.38 -6.12 -6.12
C TRP A 2 23.12 -7.55 -6.59
N CYS A 3 22.20 -8.30 -5.94
CA CYS A 3 21.85 -9.66 -6.37
C CYS A 3 21.35 -9.73 -7.81
N TYR A 4 20.45 -8.83 -8.22
CA TYR A 4 19.95 -8.78 -9.60
C TYR A 4 21.03 -8.41 -10.61
N ARG A 5 21.88 -7.42 -10.31
CA ARG A 5 23.01 -7.05 -11.18
C ARG A 5 23.98 -8.23 -11.36
N ARG A 6 24.22 -9.00 -10.30
CA ARG A 6 25.08 -10.18 -10.35
C ARG A 6 24.45 -11.33 -11.13
N LEU A 7 23.16 -11.59 -10.92
CA LEU A 7 22.40 -12.61 -11.65
C LEU A 7 22.36 -12.32 -13.16
N LEU A 8 22.09 -11.07 -13.52
CA LEU A 8 22.04 -10.59 -14.91
C LEU A 8 23.42 -10.29 -15.52
N LYS A 9 24.50 -10.45 -14.76
CA LYS A 9 25.89 -10.14 -15.18
C LYS A 9 26.08 -8.72 -15.73
N VAL A 10 25.35 -7.75 -15.19
CA VAL A 10 25.43 -6.34 -15.60
C VAL A 10 26.74 -5.73 -15.11
N SER A 11 27.57 -5.24 -16.03
CA SER A 11 28.79 -4.53 -15.68
C SER A 11 28.49 -3.18 -15.04
N TRP A 12 29.39 -2.70 -14.16
CA TRP A 12 29.29 -1.35 -13.61
C TRP A 12 29.47 -0.26 -14.69
N THR A 13 30.16 -0.56 -15.78
CA THR A 13 30.36 0.34 -16.93
C THR A 13 29.09 0.59 -17.73
N GLU A 14 28.10 -0.31 -17.66
CA GLU A 14 26.82 -0.15 -18.38
C GLU A 14 25.94 0.93 -17.75
N GLN A 15 26.24 1.41 -16.53
CA GLN A 15 25.53 2.47 -15.80
C GLN A 15 23.99 2.34 -15.80
N LYS A 16 23.47 1.11 -15.91
CA LYS A 16 22.04 0.81 -15.93
C LYS A 16 21.33 1.33 -14.69
N ASN A 17 20.18 1.96 -14.88
CA ASN A 17 19.36 2.44 -13.79
C ASN A 17 18.70 1.26 -13.06
N ASN A 18 18.36 1.49 -11.80
CA ASN A 18 17.71 0.52 -10.96
C ASN A 18 16.37 0.03 -11.53
N LYS A 19 15.56 0.91 -12.15
CA LYS A 19 14.29 0.50 -12.77
C LYS A 19 14.51 -0.48 -13.93
N GLU A 20 15.51 -0.23 -14.78
CA GLU A 20 15.83 -1.06 -15.94
C GLU A 20 16.27 -2.45 -15.52
N ILE A 21 17.09 -2.57 -14.48
CA ILE A 21 17.56 -3.87 -13.97
C ILE A 21 16.41 -4.73 -13.45
N ILE A 22 15.38 -4.10 -12.88
CA ILE A 22 14.19 -4.81 -12.40
C ILE A 22 13.39 -5.33 -13.57
N GLN A 23 13.24 -4.51 -14.61
CA GLN A 23 12.55 -4.88 -15.84
C GLN A 23 13.30 -6.00 -16.57
N MET A 24 14.63 -5.94 -16.64
CA MET A 24 15.48 -6.99 -17.22
C MET A 24 15.44 -8.30 -16.44
N ALA A 25 15.32 -8.21 -15.11
CA ALA A 25 15.26 -9.39 -14.26
C ALA A 25 13.92 -10.14 -14.40
N ASP A 26 12.94 -9.54 -15.09
CA ASP A 26 11.56 -10.05 -15.26
C ASP A 26 10.98 -10.63 -13.97
N VAL A 27 11.30 -9.96 -12.86
CA VAL A 27 10.84 -10.42 -11.55
C VAL A 27 9.38 -10.04 -11.46
N GLY A 28 8.54 -11.06 -11.31
CA GLY A 28 7.11 -10.89 -11.05
C GLY A 28 6.83 -10.06 -9.79
N GLU A 29 5.56 -10.00 -9.40
CA GLU A 29 5.14 -9.12 -8.32
C GLU A 29 5.92 -9.38 -7.02
N ARG A 30 6.56 -8.32 -6.51
CA ARG A 30 7.38 -8.41 -5.31
C ARG A 30 6.51 -8.65 -4.09
N LEU A 31 7.08 -9.31 -3.08
CA LEU A 31 6.42 -9.50 -1.79
C LEU A 31 5.78 -8.21 -1.25
N LEU A 32 6.49 -7.08 -1.33
CA LEU A 32 5.95 -5.80 -0.88
C LEU A 32 4.70 -5.36 -1.67
N GLN A 33 4.71 -5.54 -2.99
CA GLN A 33 3.54 -5.21 -3.83
C GLN A 33 2.36 -6.13 -3.50
N GLN A 34 2.62 -7.42 -3.29
CA GLN A 34 1.61 -8.38 -2.86
C GLN A 34 1.02 -8.03 -1.49
N LEU A 35 1.87 -7.63 -0.54
CA LEU A 35 1.44 -7.17 0.79
C LEU A 35 0.59 -5.91 0.69
N ILE A 36 1.01 -4.93 -0.11
CA ILE A 36 0.24 -3.69 -0.35
C ILE A 36 -1.13 -4.01 -0.94
N LYS A 37 -1.20 -4.87 -1.98
CA LYS A 37 -2.48 -5.30 -2.58
C LYS A 37 -3.40 -5.97 -1.56
N ARG A 38 -2.86 -6.87 -0.73
CA ARG A 38 -3.61 -7.55 0.33
C ARG A 38 -4.13 -6.56 1.37
N GLU A 39 -3.29 -5.61 1.78
CA GLU A 39 -3.65 -4.63 2.78
C GLU A 39 -4.75 -3.68 2.29
N VAL A 40 -4.62 -3.16 1.07
CA VAL A 40 -5.65 -2.32 0.43
C VAL A 40 -6.95 -3.11 0.22
N GLY A 41 -6.86 -4.37 -0.22
CA GLY A 41 -8.02 -5.25 -0.37
C GLY A 41 -8.74 -5.51 0.96
N ASN A 42 -7.99 -5.74 2.05
CA ASN A 42 -8.55 -5.91 3.38
C ASN A 42 -9.17 -4.61 3.91
N ALA A 43 -8.54 -3.46 3.68
CA ALA A 43 -9.10 -2.16 4.02
C ALA A 43 -10.44 -1.92 3.33
N GLY A 44 -10.55 -2.21 2.03
CA GLY A 44 -11.80 -2.12 1.29
C GLY A 44 -12.89 -3.05 1.86
N ARG A 45 -12.52 -4.28 2.25
CA ARG A 45 -13.44 -5.23 2.89
C ARG A 45 -13.99 -4.68 4.22
N ILE A 46 -13.14 -4.02 5.02
CA ILE A 46 -13.56 -3.39 6.27
C ILE A 46 -14.48 -2.19 5.99
N MET A 47 -14.15 -1.35 4.99
CA MET A 47 -14.97 -0.18 4.63
C MET A 47 -16.38 -0.54 4.20
N ARG A 48 -16.52 -1.63 3.42
CA ARG A 48 -17.81 -2.20 3.00
C ARG A 48 -18.61 -2.85 4.14
N GLY A 49 -18.02 -2.99 5.34
CA GLY A 49 -18.69 -3.58 6.50
C GLY A 49 -18.66 -5.12 6.54
N SER A 50 -18.03 -5.79 5.55
CA SER A 50 -17.95 -7.25 5.50
C SER A 50 -17.12 -7.86 6.64
N SER A 51 -16.29 -7.06 7.31
CA SER A 51 -15.47 -7.49 8.46
C SER A 51 -16.13 -7.19 9.82
N GLY A 52 -17.39 -6.78 9.84
CA GLY A 52 -18.15 -6.48 11.05
C GLY A 52 -18.16 -5.00 11.46
N PRO A 53 -19.16 -4.59 12.27
CA PRO A 53 -19.45 -3.18 12.56
C PRO A 53 -18.36 -2.50 13.38
N LEU A 54 -17.69 -3.21 14.29
CA LEU A 54 -16.68 -2.63 15.17
C LEU A 54 -15.49 -2.04 14.39
N LEU A 55 -15.00 -2.75 13.38
CA LEU A 55 -13.87 -2.30 12.58
C LEU A 55 -14.27 -1.11 11.70
N GLN A 56 -15.49 -1.12 11.18
CA GLN A 56 -16.03 -0.01 10.39
C GLN A 56 -16.22 1.25 11.24
N ILE A 57 -16.75 1.11 12.47
CA ILE A 57 -16.90 2.20 13.44
C ILE A 57 -15.52 2.73 13.85
N SER A 58 -14.55 1.85 14.09
CA SER A 58 -13.19 2.24 14.47
C SER A 58 -12.48 3.04 13.37
N LEU A 59 -12.78 2.77 12.10
CA LEU A 59 -12.24 3.52 10.96
C LEU A 59 -12.91 4.87 10.74
N LYS A 60 -14.23 4.95 10.93
CA LYS A 60 -15.02 6.19 10.77
C LYS A 60 -14.91 7.10 11.99
N GLY A 61 -14.74 6.50 13.16
CA GLY A 61 -14.75 7.16 14.45
C GLY A 61 -13.48 7.95 14.70
N LYS A 62 -13.63 9.03 15.47
CA LYS A 62 -12.51 9.76 16.04
C LYS A 62 -12.35 9.32 17.49
N ILE A 63 -11.15 8.89 17.87
CA ILE A 63 -10.85 8.60 19.27
C ILE A 63 -10.84 9.93 20.03
N GLU A 64 -11.56 9.99 21.14
CA GLU A 64 -11.58 11.16 22.00
C GLU A 64 -10.19 11.44 22.61
N GLY A 65 -9.83 12.72 22.71
CA GLY A 65 -8.56 13.17 23.24
C GLY A 65 -7.55 13.64 22.18
N LYS A 66 -6.38 14.09 22.65
CA LYS A 66 -5.26 14.54 21.81
C LYS A 66 -4.27 13.40 21.60
N ARG A 67 -3.70 13.32 20.40
CA ARG A 67 -2.61 12.37 20.10
C ARG A 67 -1.44 12.64 21.05
N GLY A 68 -0.96 11.59 21.73
CA GLY A 68 0.19 11.70 22.62
C GLY A 68 1.45 12.22 21.92
N GLN A 69 2.28 12.95 22.66
CA GLN A 69 3.55 13.45 22.15
C GLN A 69 4.42 12.28 21.67
N ARG A 70 5.10 12.45 20.53
CA ARG A 70 5.98 11.45 19.88
C ARG A 70 5.31 10.28 19.14
N ARG A 71 3.99 10.11 19.17
CA ARG A 71 3.33 9.08 18.34
C ARG A 71 3.47 9.43 16.85
N PRO A 72 3.80 8.48 15.95
CA PRO A 72 3.89 8.75 14.51
C PRO A 72 2.63 9.42 13.97
N ARG A 73 2.84 10.43 13.11
CA ARG A 73 1.73 11.16 12.48
C ARG A 73 0.99 10.29 11.47
N ARG A 74 1.77 9.55 10.69
CA ARG A 74 1.33 8.57 9.69
C ARG A 74 0.66 7.40 10.40
N ASN A 75 -0.57 7.10 10.00
CA ASN A 75 -1.34 5.96 10.48
C ASN A 75 -1.64 4.99 9.32
N TRP A 76 -2.23 3.84 9.65
CA TRP A 76 -2.60 2.83 8.67
C TRP A 76 -3.50 3.37 7.55
N MET A 77 -4.43 4.28 7.86
CA MET A 77 -5.29 4.90 6.84
C MET A 77 -4.52 5.83 5.91
N ASP A 78 -3.43 6.44 6.37
CA ASP A 78 -2.54 7.22 5.51
C ASP A 78 -1.82 6.32 4.49
N ASP A 79 -1.39 5.12 4.92
CA ASP A 79 -0.81 4.11 4.01
C ASP A 79 -1.82 3.64 2.97
N VAL A 80 -3.03 3.29 3.39
CA VAL A 80 -4.12 2.86 2.48
C VAL A 80 -4.46 3.95 1.47
N LYS A 81 -4.55 5.22 1.89
CA LYS A 81 -4.78 6.35 0.97
C LYS A 81 -3.64 6.51 -0.03
N GLU A 82 -2.39 6.49 0.44
CA GLU A 82 -1.21 6.62 -0.42
C GLU A 82 -1.16 5.51 -1.47
N TRP A 83 -1.36 4.25 -1.06
CA TRP A 83 -1.29 3.10 -1.97
C TRP A 83 -2.47 2.97 -2.91
N SER A 84 -3.67 3.41 -2.49
CA SER A 84 -4.86 3.43 -3.36
C SER A 84 -4.96 4.69 -4.24
N GLY A 85 -4.06 5.66 -4.08
CA GLY A 85 -4.14 6.94 -4.78
C GLY A 85 -5.32 7.83 -4.33
N SER A 86 -5.93 7.52 -3.19
CA SER A 86 -7.10 8.23 -2.68
C SER A 86 -6.70 9.51 -1.94
N LYS A 87 -7.39 10.62 -2.20
CA LYS A 87 -7.09 11.91 -1.53
C LYS A 87 -7.74 11.99 -0.16
N SER A 88 -8.87 11.32 0.02
CA SER A 88 -9.64 11.33 1.27
C SER A 88 -10.06 9.92 1.70
N TYR A 89 -10.51 9.80 2.96
CA TYR A 89 -11.16 8.57 3.45
C TYR A 89 -12.40 8.24 2.61
N ARG A 90 -13.19 9.27 2.25
CA ARG A 90 -14.40 9.11 1.45
C ARG A 90 -14.08 8.60 0.05
N ASP A 91 -13.02 9.10 -0.58
CA ASP A 91 -12.56 8.56 -1.87
C ASP A 91 -12.13 7.10 -1.74
N SER A 92 -11.42 6.76 -0.66
CA SER A 92 -11.01 5.37 -0.41
C SER A 92 -12.22 4.45 -0.24
N GLN A 93 -13.29 4.95 0.38
CA GLN A 93 -14.54 4.22 0.56
C GLN A 93 -15.27 4.04 -0.78
N LEU A 94 -15.38 5.10 -1.59
CA LEU A 94 -15.97 5.03 -2.93
C LEU A 94 -15.20 4.05 -3.84
N ASN A 95 -13.87 4.12 -3.83
CA ASN A 95 -13.01 3.18 -4.55
C ASN A 95 -13.16 1.74 -4.06
N ALA A 96 -13.46 1.53 -2.77
CA ALA A 96 -13.74 0.22 -2.22
C ALA A 96 -15.14 -0.30 -2.59
N GLU A 97 -16.10 0.57 -2.83
CA GLU A 97 -17.48 0.24 -3.23
C GLU A 97 -17.58 -0.04 -4.75
N ASN A 98 -16.88 0.75 -5.57
CA ASN A 98 -16.81 0.61 -7.01
C ASN A 98 -15.84 -0.50 -7.42
N ARG A 99 -16.29 -1.76 -7.35
CA ARG A 99 -15.58 -2.88 -7.99
C ARG A 99 -16.05 -2.97 -9.44
N GLU A 100 -15.34 -2.33 -10.37
CA GLU A 100 -15.35 -2.84 -11.74
C GLU A 100 -14.55 -4.16 -11.70
N GLU A 101 -15.21 -5.27 -12.02
CA GLU A 101 -14.56 -6.56 -12.25
C GLU A 101 -13.66 -6.53 -13.48
#